data_AF-A0A9W9NQE8-F1
#
_entry.id   AF-A0A9W9NQE8-F1
#
_cell.length_a   1.000
_cell.length_b   1.000
_cell.length_c   1.000
_cell.angle_alpha   90.00
_cell.angle_beta   90.00
_cell.angle_gamma   90.00
#
_symmetry.space_group_name_H-M   'P 1'
#
loop_
_entity.id
_entity.type
_entity.pdbx_description
1 polymer ?
#
loop_
_entity_poly.entity_id
_entity_poly.type
_entity_poly.pdbx_seq_one_letter_code
_entity_poly.pdbx_strand_id
1 'polypeptide(L)'
;MSTLEEALSMRNCLSEYHVYHGSGQNVSITPFINKKMEFGYNKRRQSHREEAEVYEASQRQANEANSYFLHQPKHLFSNPPRLLRRGSDKDGEPICLIYSAPFWDHWNVQFKDNLNEIVDPRGMIPFENRSRRDNSIKGDGCAWKGYKVRSWRVWGESGKAYHQRINARRKMREEEGHKVIPAFEPLSADEAIKLSWSFPFVRPRRYEFQYAGINFIWKGTRDLPVDEKFAKVLLPLNHLKLIATDPKGNRYFIAFYSSAFNPEKYGRLWVFDNMISNLLEQSGGSQMNDYLQNAEEGSASRQESDIRRTRIYELVMATSMCMVLGEWEKRATLYLMLLMLVIAGRNAVIAS
;
A
#
# COMPACT_ATOMS: atom_id res chain seq x y z
N MET A 1 -16.78 -23.48 -0.01
CA MET A 1 -16.12 -22.16 0.01
C MET A 1 -17.16 -21.18 0.50
N SER A 2 -16.87 -20.43 1.56
CA SER A 2 -17.84 -19.45 2.05
C SER A 2 -18.07 -18.39 0.98
N THR A 3 -19.34 -18.10 0.69
CA THR A 3 -19.73 -17.07 -0.28
C THR A 3 -19.41 -15.68 0.27
N LEU A 4 -19.26 -14.67 -0.59
CA LEU A 4 -19.11 -13.29 -0.13
C LEU A 4 -20.27 -12.88 0.79
N GLU A 5 -21.48 -13.36 0.51
CA GLU A 5 -22.66 -13.09 1.33
C GLU A 5 -22.56 -13.73 2.72
N GLU A 6 -22.10 -14.97 2.84
CA GLU A 6 -21.82 -15.58 4.14
C GLU A 6 -20.74 -14.81 4.92
N ALA A 7 -19.65 -14.43 4.26
CA ALA A 7 -18.58 -13.65 4.89
C ALA A 7 -19.09 -12.27 5.35
N LEU A 8 -19.92 -11.61 4.54
CA LEU A 8 -20.56 -10.34 4.87
C LEU A 8 -21.69 -10.48 5.90
N SER A 9 -22.28 -11.67 6.07
CA SER A 9 -23.30 -11.93 7.10
C SER A 9 -22.67 -12.03 8.49
N MET A 10 -21.40 -12.43 8.58
CA MET A 10 -20.61 -12.48 9.82
C MET A 10 -20.03 -11.11 10.23
N ARG A 11 -20.82 -10.03 10.08
CA ARG A 11 -20.39 -8.61 10.23
C ARG A 11 -19.61 -8.25 11.49
N ASN A 12 -19.69 -9.06 12.54
CA ASN A 12 -19.10 -8.77 13.85
C ASN A 12 -17.56 -8.77 13.87
N CYS A 13 -16.88 -9.22 12.80
CA CYS A 13 -15.41 -9.28 12.73
C CYS A 13 -14.90 -8.87 11.34
N LEU A 14 -15.37 -7.71 10.89
CA LEU A 14 -15.09 -7.13 9.59
C LEU A 14 -14.53 -5.72 9.76
N SER A 15 -13.31 -5.51 9.29
CA SER A 15 -12.72 -4.18 9.18
C SER A 15 -12.97 -3.62 7.78
N GLU A 16 -13.78 -2.56 7.67
CA GLU A 16 -14.01 -1.84 6.41
C GLU A 16 -13.10 -0.60 6.34
N TYR A 17 -12.49 -0.40 5.16
CA TYR A 17 -11.64 0.73 4.85
C TYR A 17 -12.07 1.40 3.56
N HIS A 18 -12.07 2.71 3.55
CA HIS A 18 -12.27 3.56 2.39
C HIS A 18 -10.93 4.07 1.89
N VAL A 19 -10.70 3.92 0.59
CA VAL A 19 -9.43 4.24 -0.06
C VAL A 19 -9.61 5.47 -0.92
N TYR A 20 -9.04 6.59 -0.49
CA TYR A 20 -9.20 7.92 -1.11
C TYR A 20 -7.93 8.37 -1.82
N HIS A 21 -8.12 9.12 -2.90
CA HIS A 21 -7.03 9.87 -3.53
C HIS A 21 -6.59 10.99 -2.58
N GLY A 22 -5.29 11.01 -2.26
CA GLY A 22 -4.68 12.09 -1.51
C GLY A 22 -4.15 13.19 -2.42
N SER A 23 -3.60 14.25 -1.83
CA SER A 23 -2.92 15.28 -2.60
C SER A 23 -1.71 14.71 -3.35
N GLY A 24 -1.64 14.96 -4.66
CA GLY A 24 -0.59 14.40 -5.52
C GLY A 24 -0.84 12.93 -5.87
N GLN A 25 0.07 12.05 -5.45
CA GLN A 25 -0.02 10.59 -5.67
C GLN A 25 -0.11 9.80 -4.36
N ASN A 26 -0.42 10.51 -3.26
CA ASN A 26 -0.63 9.89 -1.95
C ASN A 26 -2.00 9.21 -1.90
N VAL A 27 -2.17 8.26 -0.99
CA VAL A 27 -3.44 7.56 -0.76
C VAL A 27 -3.76 7.58 0.73
N SER A 28 -5.00 7.92 1.07
CA SER A 28 -5.50 7.82 2.44
C SER A 28 -6.41 6.61 2.55
N ILE A 29 -6.18 5.77 3.56
CA ILE A 29 -6.92 4.54 3.81
C ILE A 29 -7.48 4.68 5.22
N THR A 30 -8.80 4.77 5.34
CA THR A 30 -9.43 5.11 6.61
C THR A 30 -10.69 4.27 6.82
N PRO A 31 -11.00 3.82 8.04
CA PRO A 31 -12.23 3.08 8.29
C PRO A 31 -13.48 3.97 8.35
N PHE A 32 -13.33 5.27 8.07
CA PHE A 32 -14.41 6.24 8.14
C PHE A 32 -14.69 6.86 6.77
N ILE A 33 -15.95 7.15 6.52
CA ILE A 33 -16.39 7.80 5.30
C ILE A 33 -15.98 9.28 5.34
N ASN A 34 -15.14 9.70 4.40
CA ASN A 34 -14.82 11.10 4.22
C ASN A 34 -15.93 11.79 3.40
N LYS A 35 -16.88 12.43 4.08
CA LYS A 35 -18.03 13.11 3.45
C LYS A 35 -17.60 14.12 2.38
N LYS A 36 -16.50 14.83 2.59
CA LYS A 36 -15.97 15.82 1.64
C LYS A 36 -15.55 15.18 0.33
N MET A 37 -14.92 14.00 0.39
CA MET A 37 -14.49 13.25 -0.79
C MET A 37 -15.65 12.48 -1.46
N GLU A 38 -16.64 11.99 -0.70
CA GLU A 38 -17.78 11.25 -1.27
C GLU A 38 -18.76 12.13 -2.05
N PHE A 39 -19.13 13.29 -1.48
CA PHE A 39 -20.25 14.10 -1.99
C PHE A 39 -19.79 15.31 -2.82
N GLY A 40 -18.48 15.51 -2.95
CA GLY A 40 -17.88 16.65 -3.63
C GLY A 40 -18.04 17.96 -2.88
N TYR A 41 -17.21 18.95 -3.24
CA TYR A 41 -17.20 20.28 -2.61
C TYR A 41 -18.31 21.18 -3.18
N ASN A 42 -19.58 20.83 -2.94
CA ASN A 42 -20.69 21.70 -3.34
C ASN A 42 -20.81 22.88 -2.36
N LYS A 43 -20.28 24.04 -2.75
CA LYS A 43 -20.30 25.31 -1.98
C LYS A 43 -21.71 25.74 -1.51
N ARG A 44 -22.79 25.24 -2.10
CA ARG A 44 -24.18 25.59 -1.75
C ARG A 44 -24.72 24.91 -0.48
N ARG A 45 -23.99 23.98 0.13
CA ARG A 45 -24.41 23.26 1.35
C ARG A 45 -23.48 23.57 2.52
N GLN A 46 -23.54 24.82 2.98
CA GLN A 46 -22.73 25.34 4.07
C GLN A 46 -23.08 24.68 5.42
N SER A 47 -24.32 24.22 5.62
CA SER A 47 -24.75 23.48 6.81
C SER A 47 -24.09 22.10 6.96
N HIS A 48 -23.93 21.35 5.87
CA HIS A 48 -23.21 20.07 5.91
C HIS A 48 -21.70 20.22 6.13
N ARG A 49 -21.16 21.42 5.93
CA ARG A 49 -19.74 21.72 6.18
C ARG A 49 -19.48 21.81 7.68
N GLU A 50 -20.31 22.52 8.43
CA GLU A 50 -20.19 22.62 9.89
C GLU A 50 -20.42 21.27 10.57
N GLU A 51 -21.42 20.50 10.13
CA GLU A 51 -21.64 19.13 10.62
C GLU A 51 -20.50 18.18 10.27
N ALA A 52 -19.88 18.31 9.09
CA ALA A 52 -18.72 17.52 8.72
C ALA A 52 -17.45 17.92 9.49
N GLU A 53 -17.24 19.23 9.71
CA GLU A 53 -16.07 19.74 10.46
C GLU A 53 -16.16 19.37 11.95
N VAL A 54 -17.34 19.40 12.57
CA VAL A 54 -17.56 18.97 13.97
C VAL A 54 -17.44 17.45 14.13
N TYR A 55 -17.95 16.68 13.17
CA TYR A 55 -17.81 15.22 13.16
C TYR A 55 -16.35 14.79 12.91
N GLU A 56 -15.63 15.46 12.00
CA GLU A 56 -14.22 15.21 11.75
C GLU A 56 -13.32 15.57 12.94
N ALA A 57 -13.60 16.68 13.64
CA ALA A 57 -12.79 17.11 14.79
C ALA A 57 -12.90 16.15 15.99
N SER A 58 -14.11 15.63 16.26
CA SER A 58 -14.34 14.65 17.33
C SER A 58 -13.81 13.25 17.00
N GLN A 59 -13.76 12.88 15.72
CA GLN A 59 -13.23 11.60 15.27
C GLN A 59 -11.69 11.57 15.18
N ARG A 60 -11.02 12.67 14.77
CA ARG A 60 -9.56 12.68 14.54
C ARG A 60 -8.72 12.15 15.71
N GLN A 61 -9.08 12.44 16.97
CA GLN A 61 -8.27 12.02 18.12
C GLN A 61 -8.38 10.53 18.50
N ALA A 62 -9.48 9.85 18.19
CA ALA A 62 -9.67 8.42 18.49
C ALA A 62 -9.32 7.50 17.30
N ASN A 63 -9.16 8.06 16.10
CA ASN A 63 -9.33 7.33 14.84
C ASN A 63 -8.07 7.24 13.98
N GLU A 64 -6.96 7.86 14.38
CA GLU A 64 -5.68 7.75 13.67
C GLU A 64 -5.07 6.34 13.77
N ALA A 65 -5.27 5.65 14.89
CA ALA A 65 -4.62 4.36 15.18
C ALA A 65 -4.95 3.25 14.15
N ASN A 66 -6.15 3.27 13.57
CA ASN A 66 -6.60 2.26 12.60
C ASN A 66 -6.65 2.80 11.16
N SER A 67 -5.97 3.91 10.89
CA SER A 67 -5.86 4.47 9.54
C SER A 67 -4.48 4.16 8.96
N TYR A 68 -4.38 4.20 7.63
CA TYR A 68 -3.12 4.03 6.92
C TYR A 68 -2.95 5.13 5.89
N PHE A 69 -1.70 5.48 5.63
CA PHE A 69 -1.33 6.48 4.65
C PHE A 69 -0.25 5.93 3.73
N LEU A 70 -0.52 5.96 2.43
CA LEU A 70 0.46 5.60 1.42
C LEU A 70 1.08 6.88 0.86
N HIS A 71 2.30 7.16 1.28
CA HIS A 71 3.07 8.29 0.83
C HIS A 71 3.84 7.96 -0.45
N GLN A 72 3.70 8.80 -1.49
CA GLN A 72 4.53 8.75 -2.69
C GLN A 72 5.50 9.94 -2.69
N PRO A 73 6.78 9.72 -2.37
CA PRO A 73 7.78 10.78 -2.44
C PRO A 73 7.87 11.35 -3.87
N LYS A 74 7.96 12.67 -3.97
CA LYS A 74 8.24 13.37 -5.23
C LYS A 74 9.73 13.65 -5.32
N HIS A 75 10.41 12.97 -6.24
CA HIS A 75 11.83 13.20 -6.49
C HIS A 75 12.15 13.12 -7.99
N LEU A 76 12.56 14.25 -8.56
CA LEU A 76 12.74 14.40 -9.99
C LEU A 76 13.86 13.49 -10.52
N PHE A 77 13.63 12.88 -11.68
CA PHE A 77 14.50 11.90 -12.36
C PHE A 77 14.65 10.57 -11.64
N SER A 78 13.74 10.26 -10.72
CA SER A 78 13.71 8.97 -10.06
C SER A 78 12.26 8.56 -9.80
N ASN A 79 12.02 7.25 -9.71
CA ASN A 79 10.77 6.71 -9.19
C ASN A 79 11.06 6.14 -7.80
N PRO A 80 10.95 6.94 -6.72
CA PRO A 80 11.14 6.43 -5.38
C PRO A 80 10.01 5.46 -4.99
N PRO A 81 10.29 4.48 -4.11
CA PRO A 81 9.25 3.59 -3.61
C PRO A 81 8.17 4.39 -2.89
N ARG A 82 6.95 3.86 -2.90
CA ARG A 82 5.89 4.31 -1.99
C ARG A 82 6.19 3.82 -0.59
N LEU A 83 5.75 4.57 0.40
CA LEU A 83 5.94 4.24 1.81
C LEU A 83 4.57 4.12 2.47
N LEU A 84 4.23 2.90 2.89
CA LEU A 84 3.03 2.68 3.68
C LEU A 84 3.32 3.06 5.14
N ARG A 85 2.42 3.82 5.75
CA ARG A 85 2.49 4.27 7.14
C ARG A 85 1.22 3.93 7.88
N ARG A 86 1.32 3.67 9.18
CA ARG A 86 0.17 3.68 10.11
C ARG A 86 -0.18 5.13 10.41
N GLY A 87 -1.46 5.43 10.55
CA GLY A 87 -1.95 6.80 10.71
C GLY A 87 -2.51 7.39 9.42
N SER A 88 -3.05 8.60 9.55
CA SER A 88 -3.81 9.26 8.48
C SER A 88 -2.95 10.18 7.61
N ASP A 89 -1.67 10.34 7.95
CA ASP A 89 -0.76 11.29 7.34
C ASP A 89 0.65 10.74 7.09
N LYS A 90 1.52 11.62 6.61
CA LYS A 90 2.91 11.34 6.26
C LYS A 90 3.84 11.19 7.48
N ASP A 91 3.41 11.60 8.66
CA ASP A 91 4.22 11.65 9.88
C ASP A 91 4.02 10.38 10.73
N GLY A 92 2.99 9.59 10.42
CA GLY A 92 2.74 8.27 10.98
C GLY A 92 3.86 7.23 10.77
N GLU A 93 3.83 6.15 11.57
CA GLU A 93 4.88 5.13 11.64
C GLU A 93 5.06 4.38 10.30
N PRO A 94 6.26 4.36 9.69
CA PRO A 94 6.53 3.60 8.47
C PRO A 94 6.46 2.08 8.68
N ILE A 95 5.74 1.40 7.78
CA ILE A 95 5.53 -0.05 7.82
C ILE A 95 6.43 -0.75 6.79
N CYS A 96 6.32 -0.34 5.52
CA CYS A 96 7.00 -1.01 4.42
C CYS A 96 7.23 -0.08 3.23
N LEU A 97 8.22 -0.42 2.42
CA LEU A 97 8.47 0.20 1.13
C LEU A 97 7.83 -0.62 0.02
N ILE A 98 7.14 0.03 -0.91
CA ILE A 98 6.48 -0.59 -2.04
C ILE A 98 7.14 -0.07 -3.32
N TYR A 99 7.91 -0.94 -3.97
CA TYR A 99 8.52 -0.68 -5.26
C TYR A 99 7.60 -1.17 -6.37
N SER A 100 7.32 -0.30 -7.34
CA SER A 100 6.66 -0.69 -8.59
C SER A 100 7.69 -0.84 -9.71
N ALA A 101 7.46 -1.81 -10.58
CA ALA A 101 8.10 -1.81 -11.89
C ALA A 101 7.58 -0.63 -12.74
N PRO A 102 8.21 -0.33 -13.89
CA PRO A 102 7.70 0.68 -14.84
C PRO A 102 6.27 0.39 -15.32
N PHE A 103 5.84 -0.86 -15.23
CA PHE A 103 4.47 -1.29 -15.48
C PHE A 103 3.83 -1.77 -14.17
N TRP A 104 2.50 -1.74 -14.12
CA TRP A 104 1.70 -2.19 -12.97
C TRP A 104 1.80 -3.70 -12.70
N ASP A 105 2.60 -4.44 -13.48
CA ASP A 105 2.64 -5.89 -13.54
C ASP A 105 3.45 -6.52 -12.40
N HIS A 106 4.48 -5.84 -11.89
CA HIS A 106 5.35 -6.34 -10.83
C HIS A 106 5.51 -5.34 -9.69
N TRP A 107 5.43 -5.85 -8.47
CA TRP A 107 5.63 -5.10 -7.24
C TRP A 107 6.58 -5.85 -6.31
N ASN A 108 7.39 -5.10 -5.57
CA ASN A 108 8.24 -5.63 -4.52
C ASN A 108 7.97 -4.85 -3.23
N VAL A 109 7.37 -5.53 -2.26
CA VAL A 109 7.03 -4.97 -0.95
C VAL A 109 8.09 -5.42 0.04
N GLN A 110 8.77 -4.46 0.68
CA GLN A 110 9.89 -4.73 1.57
C GLN A 110 9.57 -4.26 2.99
N PHE A 111 9.72 -5.15 3.96
CA PHE A 111 9.49 -4.91 5.37
C PHE A 111 10.82 -4.84 6.13
N LYS A 112 10.83 -4.00 7.16
CA LYS A 112 11.94 -3.82 8.08
C LYS A 112 11.40 -3.30 9.39
N ASP A 113 11.91 -3.81 10.50
CA ASP A 113 11.63 -3.22 11.79
C ASP A 113 12.38 -1.88 11.96
N ASN A 114 11.79 -0.95 12.72
CA ASN A 114 12.34 0.40 12.94
C ASN A 114 12.65 1.19 11.64
N LEU A 115 11.77 1.04 10.63
CA LEU A 115 11.92 1.74 9.36
C LEU A 115 11.90 3.29 9.50
N ASN A 116 11.35 3.80 10.61
CA ASN A 116 11.39 5.21 11.01
C ASN A 116 12.81 5.77 11.21
N GLU A 117 13.77 4.95 11.65
CA GLU A 117 15.17 5.37 11.86
C GLU A 117 15.97 5.38 10.55
N ILE A 118 15.50 4.61 9.57
CA ILE A 118 16.21 4.36 8.32
C ILE A 118 15.72 5.29 7.21
N VAL A 119 14.43 5.58 7.18
CA VAL A 119 13.79 6.42 6.17
C VAL A 119 13.93 7.89 6.53
N ASP A 120 14.36 8.69 5.56
CA ASP A 120 14.47 10.14 5.77
C ASP A 120 13.10 10.85 5.71
N PRO A 121 13.00 12.14 6.12
CA PRO A 121 11.73 12.88 6.11
C PRO A 121 11.10 13.09 4.72
N ARG A 122 11.76 12.72 3.62
CA ARG A 122 11.15 12.71 2.28
C ARG A 122 10.30 11.46 2.07
N GLY A 123 10.48 10.43 2.89
CA GLY A 123 9.92 9.09 2.74
C GLY A 123 10.79 8.19 1.86
N MET A 124 12.11 8.43 1.81
CA MET A 124 13.04 7.66 0.98
C MET A 124 14.21 7.13 1.81
N ILE A 125 14.87 6.07 1.32
CA ILE A 125 16.12 5.58 1.90
C ILE A 125 17.24 6.59 1.56
N PRO A 126 17.93 7.17 2.56
CA PRO A 126 19.06 8.06 2.30
C PRO A 126 20.19 7.28 1.60
N PHE A 127 21.05 7.98 0.86
CA PHE A 127 22.08 7.31 0.04
C PHE A 127 23.09 6.54 0.88
N GLU A 128 23.29 6.98 2.12
CA GLU A 128 24.16 6.39 3.13
C GLU A 128 23.66 4.99 3.53
N ASN A 129 22.35 4.77 3.55
CA ASN A 129 21.69 3.53 3.98
C ASN A 129 21.40 2.55 2.82
N ARG A 130 22.07 2.71 1.68
CA ARG A 130 21.89 1.80 0.52
C ARG A 130 22.47 0.42 0.83
N SER A 131 21.87 -0.65 0.31
CA SER A 131 22.38 -2.01 0.55
C SER A 131 23.67 -2.32 -0.19
N ARG A 132 23.91 -1.65 -1.33
CA ARG A 132 25.07 -1.92 -2.19
C ARG A 132 25.84 -0.66 -2.53
N ARG A 133 27.16 -0.77 -2.62
CA ARG A 133 28.05 0.37 -2.93
C ARG A 133 27.69 1.06 -4.24
N ASP A 134 27.34 0.27 -5.27
CA ASP A 134 26.93 0.71 -6.60
C ASP A 134 25.47 1.20 -6.67
N ASN A 135 24.72 1.11 -5.57
CA ASN A 135 23.31 1.48 -5.47
C ASN A 135 22.37 0.62 -6.35
N SER A 136 22.80 -0.58 -6.75
CA SER A 136 21.96 -1.50 -7.52
C SER A 136 21.02 -2.31 -6.61
N ILE A 137 19.86 -2.68 -7.15
CA ILE A 137 18.88 -3.58 -6.51
C ILE A 137 18.72 -4.90 -7.29
N LYS A 138 19.63 -5.17 -8.23
CA LYS A 138 19.49 -6.31 -9.16
C LYS A 138 19.79 -7.62 -8.45
N GLY A 139 18.89 -8.59 -8.60
CA GLY A 139 19.09 -9.96 -8.12
C GLY A 139 18.86 -10.16 -6.62
N ASP A 140 18.51 -9.11 -5.87
CA ASP A 140 18.22 -9.19 -4.44
C ASP A 140 16.91 -8.46 -4.15
N GLY A 141 15.93 -9.22 -3.68
CA GLY A 141 14.60 -8.70 -3.36
C GLY A 141 14.59 -7.79 -2.13
N CYS A 142 15.59 -7.90 -1.24
CA CYS A 142 15.71 -7.14 0.00
C CYS A 142 16.64 -5.93 -0.14
N ALA A 143 17.32 -5.77 -1.29
CA ALA A 143 18.21 -4.64 -1.52
C ALA A 143 17.44 -3.32 -1.65
N TRP A 144 17.98 -2.29 -1.00
CA TRP A 144 17.53 -0.92 -1.02
C TRP A 144 18.38 -0.05 -1.92
N LYS A 145 17.69 0.71 -2.76
CA LYS A 145 18.23 1.85 -3.48
C LYS A 145 18.21 3.07 -2.57
N GLY A 146 19.38 3.67 -2.31
CA GLY A 146 19.51 4.93 -1.62
C GLY A 146 19.40 6.14 -2.55
N TYR A 147 18.90 7.26 -2.02
CA TYR A 147 18.59 8.47 -2.77
C TYR A 147 19.39 9.67 -2.27
N LYS A 148 20.31 10.17 -3.11
CA LYS A 148 21.15 11.33 -2.79
C LYS A 148 20.31 12.60 -2.61
N VAL A 149 20.67 13.42 -1.62
CA VAL A 149 20.23 14.82 -1.58
C VAL A 149 21.12 15.62 -2.52
N ARG A 150 20.55 16.28 -3.53
CA ARG A 150 21.27 17.17 -4.45
C ARG A 150 21.59 18.52 -3.80
N SER A 151 22.48 19.31 -4.39
CA SER A 151 22.75 20.69 -3.96
C SER A 151 21.58 21.63 -4.29
N TRP A 152 20.79 21.29 -5.30
CA TRP A 152 19.61 22.02 -5.75
C TRP A 152 18.34 21.17 -5.64
N ARG A 153 17.21 21.85 -5.44
CA ARG A 153 15.88 21.24 -5.33
C ARG A 153 14.92 21.86 -6.33
N VAL A 154 14.08 21.04 -6.93
CA VAL A 154 13.02 21.52 -7.82
C VAL A 154 11.75 21.83 -7.03
N TRP A 155 10.96 22.78 -7.53
CA TRP A 155 9.67 23.09 -6.96
C TRP A 155 8.77 21.84 -6.92
N GLY A 156 8.03 21.66 -5.82
CA GLY A 156 7.17 20.48 -5.61
C GLY A 156 7.83 19.20 -5.10
N GLU A 157 9.17 19.10 -4.98
CA GLU A 157 9.84 17.89 -4.42
C GLU A 157 9.57 17.70 -2.92
N SER A 158 9.56 16.46 -2.44
CA SER A 158 9.37 16.16 -1.01
C SER A 158 10.54 16.64 -0.13
N GLY A 159 10.25 16.97 1.14
CA GLY A 159 11.23 17.27 2.20
C GLY A 159 12.10 18.53 1.99
N LYS A 160 11.49 19.67 1.66
CA LYS A 160 12.16 20.98 1.54
C LYS A 160 13.04 21.32 2.75
N ALA A 161 12.51 21.18 3.97
CA ALA A 161 13.23 21.48 5.21
C ALA A 161 14.43 20.53 5.43
N TYR A 162 14.28 19.25 5.08
CA TYR A 162 15.37 18.28 5.15
C TYR A 162 16.49 18.62 4.16
N HIS A 163 16.15 18.96 2.91
CA HIS A 163 17.12 19.41 1.90
C HIS A 163 17.92 20.63 2.38
N GLN A 164 17.23 21.66 2.92
CA GLN A 164 17.89 22.86 3.46
C GLN A 164 18.87 22.51 4.59
N ARG A 165 18.46 21.64 5.52
CA ARG A 165 19.30 21.20 6.65
C ARG A 165 20.54 20.45 6.20
N ILE A 166 20.39 19.50 5.27
CA ILE A 166 21.51 18.71 4.74
C ILE A 166 22.50 19.58 3.99
N ASN A 167 22.04 20.53 3.17
CA ASN A 167 22.94 21.41 2.43
C ASN A 167 23.61 22.46 3.32
N ALA A 168 22.93 22.98 4.34
CA ALA A 168 23.56 23.82 5.35
C ALA A 168 24.68 23.08 6.09
N ARG A 169 24.43 21.83 6.51
CA ARG A 169 25.44 20.97 7.14
C ARG A 169 26.63 20.67 6.22
N ARG A 170 26.39 20.44 4.93
CA ARG A 170 27.47 20.22 3.94
C ARG A 170 28.34 21.46 3.80
N LYS A 171 27.73 22.64 3.75
CA LYS A 171 28.45 23.91 3.69
C LYS A 171 29.35 24.11 4.91
N MET A 172 28.84 23.87 6.12
CA MET A 172 29.63 23.95 7.36
C MET A 172 30.82 22.98 7.36
N ARG A 173 30.62 21.72 6.93
CA ARG A 173 31.71 20.72 6.86
C ARG A 173 32.79 21.07 5.83
N GLU A 174 32.39 21.70 4.74
CA GLU A 174 33.32 22.18 3.71
C GLU A 174 34.20 23.31 4.26
N GLU A 175 33.61 24.23 5.04
CA GLU A 175 34.32 25.28 5.76
C GLU A 175 35.29 24.71 6.82
N GLU A 176 34.94 23.60 7.48
CA GLU A 176 35.80 22.90 8.46
C GLU A 176 36.89 22.03 7.82
N GLY A 177 36.94 21.87 6.49
CA GLY A 177 37.94 21.05 5.79
C GLY A 177 37.84 19.54 6.05
N HIS A 178 36.82 19.06 6.77
CA HIS A 178 36.69 17.66 7.18
C HIS A 178 35.94 16.84 6.12
N LYS A 179 36.69 16.15 5.25
CA LYS A 179 36.14 15.11 4.35
C LYS A 179 36.10 13.75 5.05
N VAL A 180 35.24 13.59 6.05
CA VAL A 180 34.98 12.27 6.62
C VAL A 180 34.08 11.51 5.64
N ILE A 181 34.63 10.48 4.99
CA ILE A 181 33.83 9.48 4.27
C ILE A 181 33.24 8.57 5.34
N PRO A 182 31.92 8.61 5.61
CA PRO A 182 31.33 7.69 6.56
C PRO A 182 31.57 6.25 6.11
N ALA A 183 31.89 5.38 7.07
CA ALA A 183 32.01 3.95 6.82
C ALA A 183 30.71 3.45 6.18
N PHE A 184 30.84 2.61 5.14
CA PHE A 184 29.69 2.05 4.45
C PHE A 184 29.22 0.80 5.19
N GLU A 185 28.06 0.91 5.82
CA GLU A 185 27.36 -0.21 6.45
C GLU A 185 26.12 -0.55 5.60
N PRO A 186 26.11 -1.71 4.90
CA PRO A 186 25.00 -2.07 4.05
C PRO A 186 23.77 -2.42 4.90
N LEU A 187 22.70 -1.66 4.72
CA LEU A 187 21.40 -1.96 5.29
C LEU A 187 20.48 -2.56 4.22
N SER A 188 19.77 -3.64 4.54
CA SER A 188 18.77 -4.27 3.68
C SER A 188 17.45 -4.46 4.41
N ALA A 189 16.37 -4.70 3.67
CA ALA A 189 15.11 -5.17 4.24
C ALA A 189 15.30 -6.51 4.95
N ASP A 190 14.48 -6.76 5.97
CA ASP A 190 14.47 -8.04 6.67
C ASP A 190 13.67 -9.06 5.84
N GLU A 191 12.60 -8.60 5.21
CA GLU A 191 11.72 -9.43 4.38
C GLU A 191 11.33 -8.69 3.08
N ALA A 192 11.13 -9.46 2.01
CA ALA A 192 10.65 -8.94 0.74
C ALA A 192 9.66 -9.88 0.07
N ILE A 193 8.57 -9.31 -0.43
CA ILE A 193 7.46 -10.03 -1.05
C ILE A 193 7.28 -9.51 -2.46
N LYS A 194 7.40 -10.42 -3.42
CA LYS A 194 7.20 -10.12 -4.83
C LYS A 194 5.77 -10.45 -5.21
N LEU A 195 5.06 -9.47 -5.76
CA LEU A 195 3.76 -9.66 -6.38
C LEU A 195 3.89 -9.51 -7.88
N SER A 196 3.36 -10.46 -8.63
CA SER A 196 3.35 -10.41 -10.10
C SER A 196 1.96 -10.69 -10.66
N TRP A 197 1.59 -9.92 -11.67
CA TRP A 197 0.46 -10.19 -12.55
C TRP A 197 0.79 -11.35 -13.49
N SER A 198 0.13 -12.49 -13.28
CA SER A 198 0.22 -13.58 -14.26
C SER A 198 -0.48 -13.25 -15.59
N PHE A 199 -1.62 -12.55 -15.51
CA PHE A 199 -2.43 -12.16 -16.68
C PHE A 199 -3.08 -10.79 -16.46
N PRO A 200 -2.43 -9.67 -16.83
CA PRO A 200 -2.93 -8.33 -16.50
C PRO A 200 -4.20 -7.96 -17.29
N PHE A 201 -4.40 -8.53 -18.48
CA PHE A 201 -5.50 -8.21 -19.39
C PHE A 201 -6.44 -9.38 -19.70
N VAL A 202 -6.08 -10.62 -19.31
CA VAL A 202 -6.87 -11.83 -19.58
C VAL A 202 -7.55 -12.31 -18.30
N ARG A 203 -8.77 -12.88 -18.43
CA ARG A 203 -9.50 -13.45 -17.30
C ARG A 203 -9.07 -14.90 -17.03
N PRO A 204 -8.95 -15.34 -15.76
CA PRO A 204 -9.08 -14.54 -14.53
C PRO A 204 -7.79 -13.79 -14.18
N ARG A 205 -7.96 -12.51 -13.84
CA ARG A 205 -6.92 -11.65 -13.28
C ARG A 205 -6.42 -12.23 -11.95
N ARG A 206 -5.13 -12.49 -11.83
CA ARG A 206 -4.52 -13.12 -10.65
C ARG A 206 -3.18 -12.47 -10.31
N TYR A 207 -3.06 -12.03 -9.06
CA TYR A 207 -1.78 -11.78 -8.43
C TYR A 207 -1.52 -12.83 -7.38
N GLU A 208 -0.28 -13.26 -7.31
CA GLU A 208 0.15 -14.31 -6.40
C GLU A 208 1.41 -13.87 -5.68
N PHE A 209 1.49 -14.23 -4.40
CA PHE A 209 2.66 -14.03 -3.56
C PHE A 209 2.63 -15.04 -2.42
N GLN A 210 3.80 -15.31 -1.84
CA GLN A 210 3.93 -16.22 -0.71
C GLN A 210 4.48 -15.46 0.50
N TYR A 211 3.98 -15.80 1.68
CA TYR A 211 4.46 -15.26 2.95
C TYR A 211 4.35 -16.30 4.04
N ALA A 212 5.42 -16.52 4.81
CA ALA A 212 5.47 -17.50 5.90
C ALA A 212 4.92 -18.90 5.52
N GLY A 213 5.25 -19.39 4.32
CA GLY A 213 4.75 -20.67 3.79
C GLY A 213 3.29 -20.66 3.31
N ILE A 214 2.54 -19.58 3.53
CA ILE A 214 1.15 -19.40 3.10
C ILE A 214 1.14 -18.77 1.70
N ASN A 215 0.36 -19.34 0.79
CA ASN A 215 0.17 -18.78 -0.55
C ASN A 215 -1.02 -17.82 -0.57
N PHE A 216 -0.82 -16.60 -1.05
CA PHE A 216 -1.84 -15.57 -1.14
C PHE A 216 -2.13 -15.23 -2.60
N ILE A 217 -3.42 -15.11 -2.92
CA ILE A 217 -3.87 -14.87 -4.27
C ILE A 217 -4.97 -13.80 -4.29
N TRP A 218 -4.67 -12.65 -4.89
CA TRP A 218 -5.70 -11.69 -5.30
C TRP A 218 -6.30 -12.13 -6.64
N LYS A 219 -7.60 -12.43 -6.65
CA LYS A 219 -8.34 -12.83 -7.85
C LYS A 219 -9.37 -11.79 -8.24
N GLY A 220 -9.47 -11.50 -9.54
CA GLY A 220 -10.60 -10.78 -10.11
C GLY A 220 -11.92 -11.47 -9.77
N THR A 221 -12.92 -10.71 -9.33
CA THR A 221 -14.23 -11.24 -8.96
C THR A 221 -15.36 -10.38 -9.53
N ARG A 222 -16.51 -11.02 -9.76
CA ARG A 222 -17.79 -10.39 -10.09
C ARG A 222 -18.81 -10.55 -8.96
N ASP A 223 -18.42 -11.30 -7.93
CA ASP A 223 -19.19 -11.48 -6.71
C ASP A 223 -19.15 -10.13 -5.98
N LEU A 224 -20.18 -9.33 -6.19
CA LEU A 224 -20.35 -8.03 -5.56
C LEU A 224 -21.62 -8.07 -4.70
N PRO A 225 -21.67 -7.26 -3.62
CA PRO A 225 -22.87 -7.06 -2.84
C PRO A 225 -24.10 -6.75 -3.71
N VAL A 226 -25.29 -7.18 -3.29
CA VAL A 226 -26.54 -7.09 -4.07
C VAL A 226 -26.92 -5.63 -4.38
N ASP A 227 -26.55 -4.72 -3.48
CA ASP A 227 -26.76 -3.27 -3.56
C ASP A 227 -25.89 -2.58 -4.63
N GLU A 228 -24.79 -3.19 -5.09
CA GLU A 228 -23.88 -2.60 -6.09
C GLU A 228 -24.18 -3.00 -7.54
N LYS A 229 -25.46 -3.00 -7.95
CA LYS A 229 -25.87 -3.42 -9.32
C LYS A 229 -25.16 -2.65 -10.44
N PHE A 230 -24.98 -1.33 -10.29
CA PHE A 230 -24.30 -0.52 -11.31
C PHE A 230 -22.81 -0.79 -11.38
N ALA A 231 -22.14 -1.05 -10.26
CA ALA A 231 -20.73 -1.44 -10.25
C ALA A 231 -20.52 -2.79 -10.96
N LYS A 232 -21.44 -3.75 -10.79
CA LYS A 232 -21.42 -5.04 -11.51
C LYS A 232 -21.41 -4.87 -13.03
N VAL A 233 -22.17 -3.91 -13.55
CA VAL A 233 -22.31 -3.69 -15.00
C VAL A 233 -21.16 -2.86 -15.56
N LEU A 234 -20.78 -1.78 -14.86
CA LEU A 234 -19.86 -0.79 -15.40
C LEU A 234 -18.39 -1.01 -14.97
N LEU A 235 -18.14 -1.75 -13.87
CA LEU A 235 -16.81 -2.11 -13.36
C LEU A 235 -16.60 -3.63 -13.19
N PRO A 236 -17.09 -4.52 -14.07
CA PRO A 236 -17.02 -5.98 -13.88
C PRO A 236 -15.60 -6.55 -13.78
N LEU A 237 -14.61 -5.71 -14.08
CA LEU A 237 -13.18 -6.00 -14.12
C LEU A 237 -12.42 -5.23 -13.05
N ASN A 238 -13.01 -4.83 -11.94
CA ASN A 238 -12.31 -3.94 -10.99
C ASN A 238 -12.38 -4.37 -9.53
N HIS A 239 -13.09 -5.45 -9.27
CA HIS A 239 -13.24 -6.00 -7.93
C HIS A 239 -12.28 -7.16 -7.75
N LEU A 240 -11.74 -7.30 -6.54
CA LEU A 240 -10.73 -8.28 -6.22
C LEU A 240 -11.10 -8.99 -4.91
N LYS A 241 -10.77 -10.27 -4.81
CA LYS A 241 -10.82 -11.05 -3.58
C LYS A 241 -9.46 -11.63 -3.25
N LEU A 242 -9.03 -11.52 -2.01
CA LEU A 242 -7.82 -12.14 -1.49
C LEU A 242 -8.16 -13.49 -0.87
N ILE A 243 -7.50 -14.52 -1.38
CA ILE A 243 -7.61 -15.89 -0.86
C ILE A 243 -6.23 -16.29 -0.36
N ALA A 244 -6.12 -16.73 0.89
CA ALA A 244 -4.94 -17.45 1.35
C ALA A 244 -5.15 -18.96 1.26
N THR A 245 -4.06 -19.68 1.04
CA THR A 245 -4.01 -21.14 1.09
C THR A 245 -2.88 -21.53 2.03
N ASP A 246 -3.22 -22.21 3.13
CA ASP A 246 -2.22 -22.69 4.08
C ASP A 246 -1.40 -23.86 3.49
N PRO A 247 -0.32 -24.30 4.17
CA PRO A 247 0.48 -25.44 3.71
C PRO A 247 -0.30 -26.76 3.61
N LYS A 248 -1.44 -26.90 4.31
CA LYS A 248 -2.30 -28.08 4.29
C LYS A 248 -3.31 -28.04 3.13
N GLY A 249 -3.35 -26.94 2.37
CA GLY A 249 -4.26 -26.75 1.24
C GLY A 249 -5.63 -26.15 1.60
N ASN A 250 -5.86 -25.80 2.86
CA ASN A 250 -7.07 -25.11 3.30
C ASN A 250 -7.10 -23.69 2.76
N ARG A 251 -8.28 -23.23 2.33
CA ARG A 251 -8.46 -21.92 1.68
C ARG A 251 -9.27 -20.98 2.55
N TYR A 252 -8.77 -19.75 2.72
CA TYR A 252 -9.38 -18.72 3.55
C TYR A 252 -9.64 -17.48 2.70
N PHE A 253 -10.83 -16.90 2.83
CA PHE A 253 -11.19 -15.65 2.17
C PHE A 253 -10.93 -14.48 3.13
N ILE A 254 -9.89 -13.70 2.86
CA ILE A 254 -9.30 -12.78 3.86
C ILE A 254 -9.64 -11.33 3.61
N ALA A 255 -9.75 -10.94 2.34
CA ALA A 255 -10.07 -9.56 2.02
C ALA A 255 -10.84 -9.45 0.70
N PHE A 256 -11.59 -8.37 0.57
CA PHE A 256 -12.36 -8.04 -0.61
C PHE A 256 -12.17 -6.57 -0.94
N TYR A 257 -11.97 -6.24 -2.20
CA TYR A 257 -11.87 -4.87 -2.67
C TYR A 257 -12.93 -4.61 -3.73
N SER A 258 -13.73 -3.56 -3.53
CA SER A 258 -14.66 -3.03 -4.53
C SER A 258 -14.22 -1.64 -4.97
N SER A 259 -14.03 -1.45 -6.27
CA SER A 259 -13.65 -0.14 -6.81
C SER A 259 -14.85 0.80 -6.90
N ALA A 260 -14.63 2.08 -6.63
CA ALA A 260 -15.62 3.13 -6.79
C ALA A 260 -15.46 3.88 -8.13
N PHE A 261 -16.53 4.57 -8.53
CA PHE A 261 -16.57 5.47 -9.69
C PHE A 261 -16.11 6.89 -9.41
N ASN A 262 -15.96 7.23 -8.15
CA ASN A 262 -15.68 8.59 -7.72
C ASN A 262 -14.20 8.92 -8.01
N PRO A 263 -13.88 10.03 -8.72
CA PRO A 263 -12.50 10.41 -9.02
C PRO A 263 -11.65 10.67 -7.78
N GLU A 264 -12.27 10.96 -6.63
CA GLU A 264 -11.59 11.19 -5.35
C GLU A 264 -11.50 9.91 -4.50
N LYS A 265 -12.09 8.79 -4.93
CA LYS A 265 -12.08 7.51 -4.20
C LYS A 265 -11.75 6.33 -5.09
N TYR A 266 -10.68 5.63 -4.77
CA TYR A 266 -10.34 4.37 -5.43
C TYR A 266 -11.42 3.30 -5.21
N GLY A 267 -11.86 3.11 -3.96
CA GLY A 267 -12.81 2.07 -3.60
C GLY A 267 -12.97 1.82 -2.11
N ARG A 268 -13.46 0.62 -1.81
CA ARG A 268 -13.66 0.07 -0.47
C ARG A 268 -12.90 -1.24 -0.34
N LEU A 269 -12.21 -1.42 0.77
CA LEU A 269 -11.48 -2.62 1.14
C LEU A 269 -12.08 -3.18 2.42
N TRP A 270 -12.47 -4.43 2.40
CA TRP A 270 -12.93 -5.18 3.55
C TRP A 270 -11.88 -6.22 3.92
N VAL A 271 -11.56 -6.32 5.20
CA VAL A 271 -10.66 -7.32 5.78
C VAL A 271 -11.43 -8.15 6.78
N PHE A 272 -11.40 -9.47 6.62
CA PHE A 272 -12.16 -10.43 7.44
C PHE A 272 -11.29 -10.92 8.60
N ASP A 273 -11.43 -10.26 9.75
CA ASP A 273 -10.53 -10.39 10.91
C ASP A 273 -10.53 -11.80 11.51
N ASN A 274 -11.70 -12.45 11.54
CA ASN A 274 -11.83 -13.84 11.97
C ASN A 274 -11.13 -14.81 11.02
N MET A 275 -11.11 -14.53 9.72
CA MET A 275 -10.47 -15.41 8.74
C MET A 275 -8.95 -15.34 8.84
N ILE A 276 -8.41 -14.18 9.20
CA ILE A 276 -6.98 -14.02 9.52
C ILE A 276 -6.63 -14.80 10.78
N SER A 277 -7.46 -14.70 11.82
CA SER A 277 -7.26 -15.42 13.09
C SER A 277 -7.29 -16.93 12.87
N ASN A 278 -8.31 -17.44 12.17
CA ASN A 278 -8.43 -18.86 11.81
C ASN A 278 -7.25 -19.36 10.96
N LEU A 279 -6.76 -18.54 10.02
CA LEU A 279 -5.59 -18.87 9.22
C LEU A 279 -4.35 -19.03 10.13
N LEU A 280 -4.13 -18.12 11.07
CA LEU A 280 -2.98 -18.15 11.97
C LEU A 280 -3.03 -19.33 12.94
N GLU A 281 -4.20 -19.63 13.51
CA GLU A 281 -4.39 -20.78 14.39
C GLU A 281 -4.11 -22.11 13.68
N GLN A 282 -4.60 -22.25 12.44
CA GLN A 282 -4.47 -23.50 11.68
C GLN A 282 -3.08 -23.70 11.05
N SER A 283 -2.42 -22.59 10.68
CA SER A 283 -1.04 -22.61 10.13
C SER A 283 0.03 -22.73 11.22
N GLY A 284 -0.16 -22.05 12.36
CA GLY A 284 0.78 -22.03 13.48
C GLY A 284 1.00 -23.39 14.15
N GLY A 285 -0.02 -24.26 14.14
CA GLY A 285 0.07 -25.59 14.75
C GLY A 285 0.95 -26.61 14.02
N SER A 286 1.53 -26.31 12.84
CA SER A 286 2.19 -27.33 12.01
C SER A 286 3.70 -27.19 11.83
N GLN A 287 4.31 -26.02 12.09
CA GLN A 287 5.78 -25.84 11.97
C GLN A 287 6.47 -25.54 13.31
N MET A 288 5.70 -25.36 14.39
CA MET A 288 6.23 -24.81 15.64
C MET A 288 6.08 -25.74 16.85
N ASN A 289 5.67 -27.00 16.62
CA ASN A 289 5.72 -28.03 17.67
C ASN A 289 7.12 -28.63 17.86
N ASP A 290 8.06 -28.43 16.93
CA ASP A 290 9.42 -28.99 17.05
C ASP A 290 10.43 -28.09 17.79
N TYR A 291 10.11 -26.80 18.01
CA TYR A 291 11.02 -25.85 18.65
C TYR A 291 10.54 -25.28 20.00
N LEU A 292 9.24 -25.39 20.33
CA LEU A 292 8.67 -24.73 21.53
C LEU A 292 8.39 -25.64 22.72
N GLN A 293 8.73 -26.93 22.68
CA GLN A 293 8.45 -27.83 23.82
C GLN A 293 9.29 -27.55 25.08
N ASN A 294 10.09 -26.47 25.12
CA ASN A 294 11.02 -26.15 26.21
C ASN A 294 10.98 -24.69 26.72
N ALA A 295 9.98 -23.86 26.38
CA ALA A 295 9.93 -22.47 26.88
C ALA A 295 8.61 -22.15 27.59
N GLU A 296 8.73 -21.65 28.82
CA GLU A 296 7.69 -21.39 29.82
C GLU A 296 6.43 -20.71 29.24
N GLU A 297 5.29 -21.37 29.45
CA GLU A 297 4.03 -21.15 28.75
C GLU A 297 3.14 -20.10 29.43
N GLY A 298 2.70 -19.09 28.67
CA GLY A 298 1.51 -18.32 28.99
C GLY A 298 1.46 -16.90 28.42
N SER A 299 2.54 -16.13 28.53
CA SER A 299 2.57 -14.71 28.15
C SER A 299 3.23 -14.46 26.78
N ALA A 300 4.31 -15.18 26.46
CA ALA A 300 5.04 -15.03 25.20
C ALA A 300 4.21 -15.46 23.98
N SER A 301 3.38 -16.50 24.12
CA SER A 301 2.57 -17.04 23.02
C SER A 301 1.49 -16.06 22.55
N ARG A 302 0.86 -15.31 23.47
CA ARG A 302 -0.13 -14.28 23.11
C ARG A 302 0.52 -13.12 22.37
N GLN A 303 1.65 -12.61 22.89
CA GLN A 303 2.37 -11.50 22.28
C GLN A 303 2.86 -11.85 20.86
N GLU A 304 3.38 -13.05 20.65
CA GLU A 304 3.81 -13.50 19.33
C GLU A 304 2.64 -13.62 18.34
N SER A 305 1.51 -14.15 18.80
CA SER A 305 0.30 -14.25 17.97
C SER A 305 -0.21 -12.88 17.52
N ASP A 306 -0.15 -11.87 18.39
CA ASP A 306 -0.55 -10.49 18.09
C ASP A 306 0.41 -9.85 17.07
N ILE A 307 1.72 -10.05 17.20
CA ILE A 307 2.71 -9.54 16.24
C ILE A 307 2.48 -10.14 14.85
N ARG A 308 2.31 -11.46 14.76
CA ARG A 308 2.04 -12.15 13.48
C ARG A 308 0.73 -11.66 12.86
N ARG A 309 -0.30 -11.50 13.68
CA ARG A 309 -1.58 -10.94 13.24
C ARG A 309 -1.37 -9.56 12.64
N THR A 310 -0.75 -8.65 13.38
CA THR A 310 -0.47 -7.29 12.89
C THR A 310 0.32 -7.31 11.58
N ARG A 311 1.34 -8.16 11.45
CA ARG A 311 2.12 -8.28 10.20
C ARG A 311 1.27 -8.77 9.02
N ILE A 312 0.35 -9.71 9.22
CA ILE A 312 -0.58 -10.13 8.16
C ILE A 312 -1.52 -8.98 7.77
N TYR A 313 -2.02 -8.18 8.71
CA TYR A 313 -2.82 -7.00 8.35
C TYR A 313 -2.04 -6.01 7.50
N GLU A 314 -0.81 -5.71 7.90
CA GLU A 314 0.08 -4.83 7.14
C GLU A 314 0.36 -5.36 5.75
N LEU A 315 0.55 -6.67 5.63
CA LEU A 315 0.71 -7.37 4.36
C LEU A 315 -0.54 -7.25 3.49
N VAL A 316 -1.72 -7.48 4.06
CA VAL A 316 -3.01 -7.30 3.37
C VAL A 316 -3.14 -5.87 2.89
N MET A 317 -2.81 -4.87 3.70
CA MET A 317 -2.88 -3.46 3.33
C MET A 317 -1.90 -3.10 2.22
N ALA A 318 -0.62 -3.45 2.37
CA ALA A 318 0.41 -3.16 1.38
C ALA A 318 0.09 -3.81 0.02
N THR A 319 -0.26 -5.10 0.04
CA THR A 319 -0.59 -5.84 -1.18
C THR A 319 -1.87 -5.31 -1.82
N SER A 320 -2.91 -4.97 -1.02
CA SER A 320 -4.12 -4.31 -1.53
C SER A 320 -3.78 -3.03 -2.27
N MET A 321 -2.91 -2.19 -1.73
CA MET A 321 -2.51 -0.93 -2.37
C MET A 321 -1.78 -1.14 -3.68
N CYS A 322 -0.87 -2.12 -3.77
CA CYS A 322 -0.29 -2.52 -5.05
C CYS A 322 -1.37 -2.84 -6.08
N MET A 323 -2.43 -3.58 -5.66
CA MET A 323 -3.48 -3.96 -6.60
C MET A 323 -4.34 -2.78 -7.04
N VAL A 324 -4.73 -1.94 -6.08
CA VAL A 324 -5.58 -0.76 -6.29
C VAL A 324 -4.89 0.21 -7.25
N LEU A 325 -3.61 0.50 -7.00
CA LEU A 325 -2.82 1.38 -7.85
C LEU A 325 -2.62 0.78 -9.24
N GLY A 326 -2.27 -0.51 -9.32
CA GLY A 326 -2.08 -1.17 -10.60
C GLY A 326 -3.36 -1.20 -11.45
N GLU A 327 -4.52 -1.45 -10.84
CA GLU A 327 -5.81 -1.40 -11.54
C GLU A 327 -6.18 0.02 -11.99
N TRP A 328 -5.85 1.04 -11.19
CA TRP A 328 -6.04 2.42 -11.57
C TRP A 328 -5.15 2.82 -12.76
N GLU A 329 -3.86 2.51 -12.72
CA GLU A 329 -2.90 2.80 -13.79
C GLU A 329 -3.29 2.11 -15.11
N LYS A 330 -3.76 0.86 -15.04
CA LYS A 330 -4.33 0.16 -16.20
C LYS A 330 -5.50 0.93 -16.82
N ARG A 331 -6.48 1.36 -16.01
CA ARG A 331 -7.64 2.12 -16.51
C ARG A 331 -7.20 3.41 -17.17
N ALA A 332 -6.34 4.19 -16.50
CA ALA A 332 -5.81 5.42 -17.04
C ALA A 332 -5.11 5.20 -18.38
N THR A 333 -4.33 4.13 -18.49
CA THR A 333 -3.64 3.74 -19.74
C THR A 333 -4.63 3.37 -20.84
N LEU A 334 -5.66 2.56 -20.54
CA LEU A 334 -6.70 2.19 -21.51
C LEU A 334 -7.50 3.41 -22.00
N TYR A 335 -7.87 4.32 -21.09
CA TYR A 335 -8.55 5.56 -21.47
C TYR A 335 -7.68 6.43 -22.37
N LEU A 336 -6.39 6.55 -22.07
CA LEU A 336 -5.45 7.29 -22.91
C LEU A 336 -5.32 6.66 -24.30
N MET A 337 -5.20 5.33 -24.39
CA MET A 337 -5.15 4.62 -25.67
C MET A 337 -6.41 4.84 -26.50
N LEU A 338 -7.60 4.72 -25.89
CA LEU A 338 -8.88 4.98 -26.57
C LEU A 338 -8.97 6.43 -27.06
N LEU A 339 -8.57 7.40 -26.24
CA LEU A 339 -8.55 8.81 -26.61
C LEU A 339 -7.63 9.06 -27.80
N MET A 340 -6.43 8.48 -27.79
CA MET A 340 -5.48 8.58 -28.91
C MET A 340 -6.04 7.97 -30.20
N LEU A 341 -6.73 6.83 -30.13
CA LEU A 341 -7.39 6.21 -31.28
C LEU A 341 -8.51 7.10 -31.85
N VAL A 342 -9.32 7.74 -30.99
CA VAL A 342 -10.38 8.66 -31.42
C VAL A 342 -9.79 9.90 -32.10
N ILE A 343 -8.70 10.46 -31.56
CA ILE A 343 -8.00 11.61 -32.16
C ILE A 343 -7.40 11.22 -33.52
N ALA A 344 -6.73 10.08 -33.60
CA ALA A 344 -6.16 9.57 -34.85
C ALA A 344 -7.24 9.34 -35.92
N GLY A 345 -8.37 8.73 -35.54
CA GLY A 345 -9.51 8.52 -36.44
C GLY A 345 -10.13 9.82 -36.96
N ARG A 346 -10.27 10.85 -36.10
CA ARG A 346 -10.74 12.17 -36.53
C ARG A 346 -9.80 12.84 -37.53
N ASN A 347 -8.49 12.76 -37.30
CA ASN A 347 -7.50 13.34 -38.20
C ASN A 347 -7.48 12.63 -39.56
N ALA A 348 -7.70 11.31 -39.59
CA ALA A 348 -7.79 10.55 -40.83
C ALA A 348 -9.03 10.94 -41.68
N VAL A 349 -10.17 11.23 -41.03
CA VAL A 349 -11.40 11.66 -41.71
C VAL A 349 -11.30 13.11 -42.24
N ILE A 350 -10.53 13.98 -41.59
CA ILE A 350 -10.31 15.36 -42.07
C ILE A 350 -9.32 15.39 -43.25
N ALA A 351 -8.43 14.40 -43.35
CA ALA A 351 -7.44 14.29 -44.42
C ALA A 351 -7.96 13.58 -45.68
N SER A 352 -9.15 12.95 -45.62
CA SER A 352 -9.86 12.32 -46.74
C SER A 352 -10.97 13.22 -47.25
#